data_AF-A0A5K1E944-F1
#
_entry.id   AF-A0A5K1E944-F1
#
_cell.length_a   1.000
_cell.length_b   1.000
_cell.length_c   1.000
_cell.angle_alpha   90.00
_cell.angle_beta   90.00
_cell.angle_gamma   90.00
#
_symmetry.space_group_name_H-M   'P 1'
#
loop_
_entity.id
_entity.type
_entity.pdbx_description
1 polymer ?
#
loop_
_entity_poly.entity_id
_entity_poly.type
_entity_poly.pdbx_seq_one_letter_code
_entity_poly.pdbx_strand_id
1 'polypeptide(L)'
;RRTEEHAQKPTQRNLSWQQKRKISREQQQREEDEKTLSLAQTALEPSNIGFRMLQQMGYKPGSALGKQGQGQVEPVGLEIRRSRTGIGALTPAEARASRERARKDRLRGTEEGLASEFGSRQKSAWRVRKVTADYKKAEAALAQLENAEVVAPPPPEDDSEEGKGEEVITEE
;
A
#
# COMPACT_ATOMS: atom_id res chain seq x y z
N ARG A 1 6.95 25.91 -7.28
CA ARG A 1 8.17 25.37 -6.63
C ARG A 1 7.74 24.66 -5.35
N ARG A 2 7.61 23.33 -5.41
CA ARG A 2 7.18 22.48 -4.29
C ARG A 2 8.47 22.10 -3.54
N THR A 3 8.65 22.55 -2.31
CA THR A 3 9.81 22.16 -1.50
C THR A 3 9.57 20.74 -1.01
N GLU A 4 10.31 19.79 -1.58
CA GLU A 4 10.45 18.46 -0.99
C GLU A 4 11.23 18.62 0.32
N GLU A 5 10.51 18.73 1.44
CA GLU A 5 11.10 18.58 2.77
C GLU A 5 11.57 17.13 2.92
N HIS A 6 12.80 16.87 2.49
CA HIS A 6 13.54 15.70 2.90
C HIS A 6 13.75 15.79 4.42
N ALA A 7 12.84 15.18 5.19
CA ALA A 7 13.03 14.94 6.61
C ALA A 7 14.25 14.03 6.79
N GLN A 8 15.43 14.63 6.96
CA GLN A 8 16.66 13.94 7.28
C GLN A 8 16.47 13.23 8.62
N LYS A 9 16.43 11.90 8.60
CA LYS A 9 16.41 11.11 9.84
C LYS A 9 17.70 11.46 10.61
N PRO A 10 17.61 11.84 11.89
CA PRO A 10 18.80 12.23 12.65
C PRO A 10 19.80 11.07 12.62
N THR A 11 21.03 11.36 12.20
CA THR A 11 22.14 10.41 12.25
C THR A 11 22.38 10.00 13.69
N GLN A 12 22.86 8.76 13.92
CA GLN A 12 23.02 8.20 15.28
C GLN A 12 23.86 9.08 16.24
N ARG A 13 24.70 9.97 15.68
CA ARG A 13 25.54 10.90 16.44
C ARG A 13 24.74 11.96 17.21
N ASN A 14 23.52 12.31 16.78
CA ASN A 14 22.74 13.44 17.34
C ASN A 14 21.55 13.03 18.21
N LEU A 15 21.47 11.75 18.63
CA LEU A 15 20.41 11.29 19.53
C LEU A 15 20.67 11.72 20.98
N SER A 16 19.66 12.30 21.63
CA SER A 16 19.69 12.59 23.06
C SER A 16 19.91 11.31 23.87
N TRP A 17 20.62 11.41 25.00
CA TRP A 17 20.88 10.27 25.90
C TRP A 17 19.59 9.52 26.30
N GLN A 18 18.49 10.27 26.47
CA GLN A 18 17.17 9.69 26.77
C GLN A 18 16.67 8.80 25.63
N GLN A 19 16.87 9.21 24.37
CA GLN A 19 16.50 8.42 23.19
C GLN A 19 17.36 7.17 23.07
N LYS A 20 18.68 7.29 23.28
CA LYS A 20 19.61 6.15 23.28
C LYS A 20 19.23 5.11 24.34
N ARG A 21 18.90 5.55 25.56
CA ARG A 21 18.46 4.66 26.66
C ARG A 21 17.15 3.96 26.33
N LYS A 22 16.22 4.64 25.66
CA LYS A 22 14.95 4.05 25.23
C LYS A 22 15.17 2.97 24.16
N ILE A 23 15.97 3.27 23.15
CA ILE A 23 16.30 2.32 22.06
C ILE A 23 17.01 1.08 22.62
N SER A 24 18.01 1.28 23.48
CA SER A 24 18.75 0.18 24.10
C SER A 24 17.84 -0.74 24.93
N ARG A 25 16.93 -0.18 25.72
CA ARG A 25 15.92 -0.97 26.46
C ARG A 25 15.01 -1.76 25.51
N GLU A 26 14.57 -1.15 24.42
CA GLU A 26 13.72 -1.82 23.44
C GLU A 26 14.46 -2.95 22.73
N GLN A 27 15.74 -2.78 22.42
CA GLN A 27 16.58 -3.84 21.87
C GLN A 27 16.75 -5.01 22.84
N GLN A 28 17.07 -4.74 24.11
CA GLN A 28 17.16 -5.77 25.14
C GLN A 28 15.86 -6.56 25.27
N GLN A 29 14.72 -5.88 25.27
CA GLN A 29 13.41 -6.54 25.33
C GLN A 29 13.17 -7.46 24.12
N ARG A 30 13.54 -7.02 22.91
CA ARG A 30 13.41 -7.86 21.71
C ARG A 30 14.32 -9.07 21.77
N GLU A 31 15.57 -8.90 22.19
CA GLU A 31 16.51 -10.01 22.35
C GLU A 31 16.04 -11.00 23.41
N GLU A 32 15.47 -10.53 24.52
CA GLU A 32 14.84 -11.39 25.54
C GLU A 32 13.65 -12.16 24.98
N ASP A 33 12.79 -11.50 24.21
CA ASP A 33 11.63 -12.12 23.58
C ASP A 33 12.07 -13.19 22.57
N GLU A 34 13.04 -12.87 21.72
CA GLU A 34 13.62 -13.81 20.75
C GLU A 34 14.27 -15.01 21.45
N LYS A 35 15.01 -14.80 22.54
CA LYS A 35 15.58 -15.88 23.36
C LYS A 35 14.49 -16.75 24.00
N THR A 36 13.42 -16.12 24.48
CA THR A 36 12.31 -16.85 25.12
C THR A 36 11.56 -17.69 24.09
N LEU A 37 11.29 -17.13 22.92
CA LEU A 37 10.64 -17.83 21.81
C LEU A 37 11.50 -18.97 21.27
N SER A 38 12.81 -18.75 21.12
CA SER A 38 13.71 -19.80 20.66
C SER A 38 13.81 -20.94 21.69
N LEU A 39 13.95 -20.61 22.97
CA LEU A 39 13.99 -21.61 24.04
C LEU A 39 12.69 -22.43 24.11
N ALA A 40 11.54 -21.79 23.89
CA ALA A 40 10.25 -22.46 23.88
C ALA A 40 10.07 -23.42 22.70
N GLN A 41 10.78 -23.20 21.59
CA GLN A 41 10.73 -24.05 20.39
C GLN A 41 11.77 -25.18 20.42
N THR A 42 12.91 -24.97 21.09
CA THR A 42 13.98 -25.97 21.15
C THR A 42 13.62 -27.14 22.07
N ALA A 43 13.90 -28.35 21.62
CA ALA A 43 13.80 -29.54 22.46
C ALA A 43 14.84 -29.49 23.61
N LEU A 44 14.50 -30.08 24.75
CA LEU A 44 15.41 -30.20 25.89
C LEU A 44 16.62 -31.08 25.53
N GLU A 45 17.82 -30.60 25.89
CA GLU A 45 19.03 -31.39 25.71
C GLU A 45 19.06 -32.63 26.62
N PRO A 46 19.69 -33.74 26.17
CA PRO A 46 19.85 -34.95 26.99
C PRO A 46 20.78 -34.77 28.20
N SER A 47 21.61 -33.71 28.18
CA SER A 47 22.45 -33.29 29.32
C SER A 47 21.61 -32.84 30.52
N ASN A 48 20.39 -32.33 30.27
CA ASN A 48 19.52 -31.77 31.28
C ASN A 48 19.08 -32.84 32.30
N ILE A 49 19.17 -32.51 33.59
CA ILE A 49 18.80 -33.41 34.68
C ILE A 49 17.33 -33.85 34.56
N GLY A 50 16.42 -32.93 34.22
CA GLY A 50 15.00 -33.22 34.06
C GLY A 50 14.72 -34.17 32.90
N PHE A 51 15.45 -34.05 31.79
CA PHE A 51 15.33 -34.98 30.67
C PHE A 51 15.79 -36.40 31.07
N ARG A 52 16.90 -36.51 31.79
CA ARG A 52 17.38 -37.81 32.32
C ARG A 52 16.38 -38.44 33.28
N MET A 53 15.77 -37.65 34.15
CA MET A 53 14.71 -38.13 35.05
C MET A 53 13.47 -38.62 34.29
N LEU A 54 13.02 -37.86 33.28
CA LEU A 54 11.91 -38.28 32.42
C LEU A 54 12.21 -39.63 31.74
N GLN A 55 13.42 -39.78 31.19
CA GLN A 55 13.85 -41.01 30.55
C GLN A 55 13.87 -42.20 31.53
N GLN A 56 14.33 -42.00 32.77
CA GLN A 56 14.31 -43.02 33.82
C GLN A 56 12.88 -43.43 34.20
N MET A 57 11.92 -42.51 34.12
CA MET A 57 10.49 -42.78 34.33
C MET A 57 9.81 -43.44 33.12
N GLY A 58 10.57 -43.74 32.06
CA GLY A 58 10.08 -44.43 30.86
C GLY A 58 9.62 -43.50 29.73
N TYR A 59 9.87 -42.19 29.82
CA TYR A 59 9.65 -41.29 28.69
C TYR A 59 10.60 -41.62 27.54
N LYS A 60 10.04 -41.72 26.32
CA LYS A 60 10.82 -41.88 25.09
C LYS A 60 10.86 -40.56 24.32
N PRO A 61 12.02 -40.10 23.83
CA PRO A 61 12.10 -38.87 23.06
C PRO A 61 11.15 -38.90 21.86
N GLY A 62 10.35 -37.85 21.68
CA GLY A 62 9.35 -37.75 20.62
C GLY A 62 8.04 -38.50 20.89
N SER A 63 7.89 -39.19 22.02
CA SER A 63 6.61 -39.77 22.44
C SER A 63 5.75 -38.76 23.21
N ALA A 64 4.44 -38.90 23.08
CA ALA A 64 3.48 -38.17 23.90
C ALA A 64 3.44 -38.73 25.34
N LEU A 65 3.23 -37.86 26.31
CA LEU A 65 3.03 -38.25 27.71
C LEU A 65 1.63 -38.83 27.94
N GLY A 66 1.48 -39.67 28.96
CA GLY A 66 0.20 -40.27 29.37
C GLY A 66 0.10 -41.78 29.07
N LYS A 67 -0.83 -42.46 29.73
CA LYS A 67 -0.99 -43.93 29.67
C LYS A 67 -1.17 -44.48 28.25
N GLN A 68 -1.85 -43.72 27.39
CA GLN A 68 -2.08 -44.08 25.98
C GLN A 68 -1.38 -43.09 25.02
N GLY A 69 -0.44 -42.28 25.52
CA GLY A 69 0.18 -41.22 24.73
C GLY A 69 -0.80 -40.11 24.33
N GLN A 70 -1.79 -39.81 25.17
CA GLN A 70 -2.81 -38.79 24.88
C GLN A 70 -2.32 -37.33 25.02
N GLY A 71 -1.12 -37.13 25.56
CA GLY A 71 -0.53 -35.82 25.75
C GLY A 71 -0.07 -35.18 24.44
N GLN A 72 0.15 -33.87 24.47
CA GLN A 72 0.70 -33.14 23.34
C GLN A 72 2.23 -33.36 23.26
N VAL A 73 2.74 -33.65 22.07
CA VAL A 73 4.18 -33.84 21.83
C VAL A 73 4.89 -32.49 21.70
N GLU A 74 4.27 -31.56 20.98
CA GLU A 74 4.81 -30.23 20.76
C GLU A 74 4.40 -29.26 21.88
N PRO A 75 5.29 -28.32 22.26
CA PRO A 75 4.95 -27.29 23.24
C PRO A 75 3.85 -26.36 22.71
N VAL A 76 3.10 -25.75 23.62
CA VAL A 76 2.08 -24.77 23.27
C VAL A 76 2.73 -23.48 22.77
N GLY A 77 2.25 -22.96 21.65
CA GLY A 77 2.73 -21.70 21.08
C GLY A 77 2.56 -20.52 22.03
N LEU A 78 3.57 -19.66 22.08
CA LEU A 78 3.60 -18.48 22.94
C LEU A 78 3.61 -17.20 22.09
N GLU A 79 2.75 -16.24 22.43
CA GLU A 79 2.76 -14.89 21.85
C GLU A 79 3.09 -13.88 22.96
N ILE A 80 4.26 -13.23 22.84
CA ILE A 80 4.71 -12.24 23.84
C ILE A 80 4.16 -10.87 23.47
N ARG A 81 3.22 -10.35 24.29
CA ARG A 81 2.67 -9.00 24.14
C ARG A 81 3.25 -8.06 25.20
N ARG A 82 4.07 -7.10 24.78
CA ARG A 82 4.61 -6.03 25.65
C ARG A 82 3.75 -4.77 25.72
N SER A 83 2.65 -4.71 24.96
CA SER A 83 1.71 -3.58 24.96
C SER A 83 0.75 -3.63 26.13
N ARG A 84 0.39 -2.48 26.69
CA ARG A 84 -0.65 -2.34 27.72
C ARG A 84 -2.07 -2.13 27.16
N THR A 85 -2.26 -2.42 25.88
CA THR A 85 -3.57 -2.28 25.21
C THR A 85 -4.48 -3.46 25.57
N GLY A 86 -5.79 -3.27 25.45
CA GLY A 86 -6.75 -4.35 25.67
C GLY A 86 -6.54 -5.52 24.70
N ILE A 87 -7.00 -6.70 25.12
CA ILE A 87 -7.05 -7.89 24.25
C ILE A 87 -7.95 -7.55 23.05
N GLY A 88 -7.53 -7.96 21.85
CA GLY A 88 -8.20 -7.63 20.59
C GLY A 88 -7.82 -6.27 19.98
N ALA A 89 -7.06 -5.43 20.69
CA ALA A 89 -6.49 -4.24 20.08
C ALA A 89 -5.40 -4.62 19.06
N LEU A 90 -5.50 -4.03 17.87
CA LEU A 90 -4.51 -4.15 16.80
C LEU A 90 -3.12 -3.77 17.32
N THR A 91 -2.11 -4.53 16.92
CA THR A 91 -0.73 -4.15 17.22
C THR A 91 -0.42 -2.79 16.57
N PRO A 92 0.49 -1.97 17.12
CA PRO A 92 0.83 -0.68 16.52
C PRO A 92 1.32 -0.81 15.07
N ALA A 93 1.92 -1.96 14.71
CA ALA A 93 2.31 -2.27 13.34
C ALA A 93 1.08 -2.51 12.45
N GLU A 94 0.14 -3.37 12.86
CA GLU A 94 -1.11 -3.62 12.14
C GLU A 94 -1.95 -2.36 11.98
N ALA A 95 -2.07 -1.55 13.03
CA ALA A 95 -2.81 -0.29 13.00
C ALA A 95 -2.20 0.69 11.98
N ARG A 96 -0.87 0.74 11.85
CA ARG A 96 -0.18 1.55 10.83
C ARG A 96 -0.45 1.01 9.42
N ALA A 97 -0.34 -0.30 9.23
CA ALA A 97 -0.60 -0.94 7.95
C ALA A 97 -2.04 -0.71 7.46
N SER A 98 -3.02 -0.83 8.36
CA SER A 98 -4.44 -0.56 8.08
C SER A 98 -4.66 0.90 7.65
N ARG A 99 -4.07 1.86 8.38
CA ARG A 99 -4.13 3.29 8.01
C ARG A 99 -3.49 3.58 6.67
N GLU A 100 -2.37 2.93 6.34
CA GLU A 100 -1.69 3.09 5.05
C GLU A 100 -2.56 2.58 3.90
N ARG A 101 -3.18 1.39 4.05
CA ARG A 101 -4.10 0.83 3.06
C ARG A 101 -5.27 1.78 2.81
N ALA A 102 -5.92 2.25 3.87
CA ALA A 102 -7.02 3.21 3.76
C ALA A 102 -6.60 4.51 3.06
N ARG A 103 -5.36 4.98 3.28
CA ARG A 103 -4.82 6.15 2.57
C ARG A 103 -4.63 5.87 1.07
N LYS A 104 -4.09 4.71 0.70
CA LYS A 104 -3.90 4.32 -0.70
C LYS A 104 -5.23 4.19 -1.43
N ASP A 105 -6.23 3.57 -0.80
CA ASP A 105 -7.57 3.45 -1.38
C ASP A 105 -8.22 4.82 -1.62
N ARG A 106 -8.04 5.78 -0.70
CA ARG A 106 -8.51 7.15 -0.89
C ARG A 106 -7.81 7.85 -2.05
N LEU A 107 -6.49 7.71 -2.16
CA LEU A 107 -5.71 8.27 -3.27
C LEU A 107 -6.21 7.71 -4.61
N ARG A 108 -6.37 6.39 -4.70
CA ARG A 108 -6.92 5.74 -5.90
C ARG A 108 -8.30 6.29 -6.25
N GLY A 109 -9.22 6.40 -5.28
CA GLY A 109 -10.54 6.96 -5.53
C GLY A 109 -10.52 8.42 -5.98
N THR A 110 -9.58 9.24 -5.47
CA THR A 110 -9.42 10.62 -5.96
C THR A 110 -8.89 10.69 -7.39
N GLU A 111 -7.93 9.83 -7.74
CA GLU A 111 -7.35 9.75 -9.08
C GLU A 111 -8.40 9.28 -10.11
N GLU A 112 -9.16 8.23 -9.77
CA GLU A 112 -10.28 7.74 -10.57
C GLU A 112 -11.35 8.83 -10.78
N GLY A 113 -11.69 9.58 -9.72
CA GLY A 113 -12.63 10.70 -9.81
C GLY A 113 -12.15 11.81 -10.75
N LEU A 114 -10.88 12.22 -10.64
CA LEU A 114 -10.25 13.20 -11.52
C LEU A 114 -10.25 12.75 -12.99
N ALA A 115 -9.88 11.50 -13.26
CA ALA A 115 -9.85 10.94 -14.61
C ALA A 115 -11.26 10.89 -15.24
N SER A 116 -12.26 10.47 -14.48
CA SER A 116 -13.65 10.43 -14.92
C SER A 116 -14.20 11.82 -15.25
N GLU A 117 -13.91 12.81 -14.41
CA GLU A 117 -14.32 14.20 -14.63
C GLU A 117 -13.64 14.78 -15.88
N PHE A 118 -12.34 14.54 -16.05
CA PHE A 118 -11.59 14.98 -17.23
C PHE A 118 -12.16 14.37 -18.53
N GLY A 119 -12.40 13.05 -18.55
CA GLY A 119 -12.99 12.37 -19.69
C GLY A 119 -14.39 12.91 -20.03
N SER A 120 -15.20 13.23 -19.02
CA SER A 120 -16.53 13.83 -19.20
C SER A 120 -16.46 15.24 -19.79
N ARG A 121 -15.49 16.04 -19.34
CA ARG A 121 -15.23 17.40 -19.87
C ARG A 121 -14.80 17.34 -21.33
N GLN A 122 -13.89 16.44 -21.71
CA GLN A 122 -13.47 16.27 -23.11
C GLN A 122 -14.62 15.86 -24.02
N LYS A 123 -15.42 14.86 -23.62
CA LYS A 123 -16.61 14.41 -24.38
C LYS A 123 -17.61 15.54 -24.56
N SER A 124 -17.81 16.37 -23.53
CA SER A 124 -18.73 17.51 -23.61
C SER A 124 -18.19 18.62 -24.51
N ALA A 125 -16.90 18.94 -24.43
CA ALA A 125 -16.25 19.91 -25.31
C ALA A 125 -16.32 19.48 -26.78
N TRP A 126 -16.12 18.18 -27.07
CA TRP A 126 -16.28 17.64 -28.42
C TRP A 126 -17.72 17.79 -28.94
N ARG A 127 -18.72 17.47 -28.13
CA ARG A 127 -20.14 17.65 -28.49
C ARG A 127 -20.46 19.11 -28.82
N VAL A 128 -20.00 20.05 -27.99
CA VAL A 128 -20.19 21.49 -28.21
C VAL A 128 -19.53 21.93 -29.52
N ARG A 129 -18.26 21.57 -29.74
CA ARG A 129 -17.54 21.88 -30.98
C ARG A 129 -18.28 21.36 -32.21
N LYS A 130 -18.76 20.11 -32.16
CA LYS A 130 -19.51 19.51 -33.26
C LYS A 130 -20.80 20.28 -33.58
N VAL A 131 -21.61 20.60 -32.56
CA VAL A 131 -22.83 21.40 -32.74
C VAL A 131 -22.51 22.77 -33.33
N THR A 132 -21.45 23.45 -32.86
CA THR A 132 -21.07 24.75 -33.43
C THR A 132 -20.62 24.67 -34.89
N ALA A 133 -19.94 23.59 -35.28
CA ALA A 133 -19.51 23.39 -36.65
C ALA A 133 -20.72 23.09 -37.56
N ASP A 134 -21.65 22.26 -37.10
CA ASP A 134 -22.87 21.93 -37.85
C ASP A 134 -23.78 23.16 -38.00
N TYR A 135 -23.89 23.99 -36.96
CA TYR A 135 -24.59 25.28 -37.03
C TYR A 135 -24.01 26.21 -38.09
N LYS A 136 -22.68 26.43 -38.08
CA LYS A 136 -22.01 27.30 -39.06
C LYS A 136 -22.16 26.80 -40.50
N LYS A 137 -22.18 25.48 -40.71
CA LYS A 137 -22.45 24.88 -42.02
C LYS A 137 -23.88 25.17 -42.50
N ALA A 138 -24.86 25.03 -41.61
CA ALA A 138 -26.25 25.35 -41.93
C ALA A 138 -26.44 26.84 -42.22
N GLU A 139 -25.81 27.72 -41.44
CA GLU A 139 -25.81 29.17 -41.65
C GLU A 139 -25.21 29.55 -43.02
N ALA A 140 -24.07 28.97 -43.38
CA ALA A 140 -23.45 29.20 -44.69
C ALA A 140 -24.33 28.72 -45.85
N ALA A 141 -25.01 27.57 -45.71
CA ALA A 141 -25.92 27.05 -46.74
C ALA A 141 -27.17 27.93 -46.90
N LEU A 142 -27.72 28.48 -45.81
CA LEU A 142 -28.83 29.42 -45.86
C LEU A 142 -28.43 30.73 -46.54
N ALA A 143 -27.25 31.28 -46.23
CA ALA A 143 -26.74 32.49 -46.86
C ALA A 143 -26.60 32.33 -48.39
N GLN A 144 -26.21 31.14 -48.87
CA GLN A 144 -26.17 30.84 -50.30
C GLN A 144 -27.56 30.85 -50.96
N LEU A 145 -28.59 30.37 -50.25
CA LEU A 145 -29.97 30.32 -50.76
C LEU A 145 -30.65 31.69 -50.75
N GLU A 146 -30.27 32.57 -49.82
CA GLU A 146 -30.83 33.92 -49.70
C GLU A 146 -30.29 34.91 -50.75
N ASN A 147 -29.44 34.48 -51.70
CA ASN A 147 -28.80 35.31 -52.73
C ASN A 147 -28.08 36.56 -52.17
N ALA A 148 -27.68 36.54 -50.90
CA ALA A 148 -26.76 37.52 -50.35
C ALA A 148 -25.39 37.28 -51.00
N GLU A 149 -24.76 38.33 -51.56
CA GLU A 149 -23.48 38.23 -52.28
C GLU A 149 -22.47 37.33 -51.55
N VAL A 150 -22.06 36.26 -52.22
CA VAL A 150 -21.01 35.35 -51.75
C VAL A 150 -19.67 36.07 -51.92
N VAL A 151 -19.25 36.84 -50.91
CA VAL A 151 -17.82 37.11 -50.71
C VAL A 151 -17.22 35.80 -50.22
N ALA A 152 -16.54 35.09 -51.12
CA ALA A 152 -15.88 33.84 -50.82
C ALA A 152 -14.92 34.04 -49.63
N PRO A 153 -15.07 33.28 -48.52
CA PRO A 153 -14.11 33.35 -47.44
C PRO A 153 -12.73 32.88 -47.96
N PRO A 154 -11.63 33.51 -47.52
CA PRO A 154 -10.29 33.10 -47.92
C PRO A 154 -10.06 31.62 -47.53
N PRO A 155 -9.28 30.87 -48.33
CA PRO A 155 -9.03 29.46 -48.08
C PRO A 155 -8.45 29.25 -46.68
N PRO A 156 -8.80 28.16 -45.99
CA PRO A 156 -8.24 27.87 -44.67
C PRO A 156 -6.73 27.75 -44.79
N GLU A 157 -6.01 28.58 -44.05
CA GLU A 157 -4.57 28.42 -43.87
C GLU A 157 -4.31 27.06 -43.22
N ASP A 158 -3.43 26.31 -43.86
CA ASP A 158 -3.04 24.95 -43.54
C ASP A 158 -2.12 24.98 -42.31
N ASP A 159 -2.69 25.15 -41.11
CA ASP A 159 -1.98 24.86 -39.86
C ASP A 159 -1.98 23.34 -39.63
N SER A 160 -1.36 22.63 -40.55
CA SER A 160 -0.82 21.30 -40.32
C SER A 160 0.54 21.44 -39.64
N GLU A 161 0.56 21.82 -38.36
CA GLU A 161 1.69 21.48 -37.50
C GLU A 161 1.23 20.67 -36.28
N GLU A 162 1.73 19.43 -36.29
CA GLU A 162 2.17 18.63 -35.16
C GLU A 162 1.15 18.25 -34.08
N GLY A 163 0.75 16.97 -34.13
CA GLY A 163 0.04 16.34 -33.02
C GLY A 163 -0.53 14.96 -33.28
N LYS A 164 -0.09 14.24 -34.33
CA LYS A 164 -0.31 12.79 -34.41
C LYS A 164 0.75 12.08 -33.56
N GLY A 165 0.57 12.16 -32.24
CA GLY A 165 1.19 11.21 -31.31
C GLY A 165 0.33 9.96 -31.28
N GLU A 166 0.73 8.93 -32.02
CA GLU A 166 0.25 7.57 -31.82
C GLU A 166 0.71 7.11 -30.43
N GLU A 167 -0.15 7.21 -29.41
CA GLU A 167 0.02 6.43 -28.20
C GLU A 167 -0.52 5.02 -28.47
N VAL A 168 0.37 4.19 -29.00
CA VAL A 168 0.23 2.72 -29.00
C VAL A 168 0.24 2.28 -27.53
N ILE A 169 -0.95 1.96 -27.03
CA ILE A 169 -1.12 1.27 -25.75
C ILE A 169 -0.56 -0.15 -25.95
N THR A 170 0.63 -0.39 -25.42
CA THR A 170 1.17 -1.75 -25.26
C THR A 170 0.70 -2.26 -23.90
N GLU A 171 -0.14 -3.31 -23.93
CA GLU A 171 -0.39 -4.20 -22.79
C GLU A 171 0.77 -5.20 -22.69
N GLU A 172 1.50 -5.18 -21.57
CA GLU A 172 2.16 -6.34 -20.97
C GLU A 172 2.12 -6.25 -19.44
#